data_AF-A0A962Z8N0-F1
#
_entry.id   AF-A0A962Z8N0-F1
#
_cell.length_a   1.000
_cell.length_b   1.000
_cell.length_c   1.000
_cell.angle_alpha   90.00
_cell.angle_beta   90.00
_cell.angle_gamma   90.00
#
_symmetry.space_group_name_H-M   'P 1'
#
loop_
_entity.id
_entity.type
_entity.pdbx_description
1 polymer ?
#
loop_
_entity_poly.entity_id
_entity_poly.type
_entity_poly.pdbx_seq_one_letter_code
_entity_poly.pdbx_strand_id
1 'polypeptide(L)'
;AASGAAGNYEEALYFAEQSLRANHRHASTIRTMIIANVELGRIPEARRLAAKLLMIEPDFSIRRYLDNHPSGRSGNAARRAQIFEKAGLPMFGPTASQHLRSKRETGEE
;
A
#
# COMPACT_ATOMS: atom_id res chain seq x y z
N ALA A 1 15.78 -2.16 22.79
CA ALA A 1 15.24 -3.52 22.63
C ALA A 1 13.98 -3.45 21.78
N ALA A 2 14.02 -3.96 20.54
CA ALA A 2 12.89 -4.00 19.60
C ALA A 2 12.78 -5.37 18.90
N SER A 3 13.30 -6.44 19.53
CA SER A 3 13.55 -7.72 18.85
C SER A 3 12.28 -8.56 18.62
N GLY A 4 11.23 -8.38 19.42
CA GLY A 4 10.01 -9.20 19.30
C GLY A 4 9.15 -8.86 18.08
N ALA A 5 9.06 -7.58 17.71
CA ALA A 5 8.24 -7.17 16.57
C ALA A 5 8.87 -7.56 15.24
N ALA A 6 10.20 -7.45 15.12
CA ALA A 6 10.92 -7.79 13.91
C ALA A 6 10.74 -9.27 13.51
N GLY A 7 10.91 -10.19 14.47
CA GLY A 7 10.71 -11.62 14.23
C GLY A 7 9.29 -11.95 13.76
N ASN A 8 8.28 -11.33 14.39
CA ASN A 8 6.87 -11.53 14.02
C ASN A 8 6.56 -11.04 12.60
N TYR A 9 7.20 -9.96 12.16
CA TYR A 9 7.01 -9.43 10.80
C TYR A 9 7.68 -10.30 9.73
N GLU A 10 8.82 -10.91 10.03
CA GLU A 10 9.49 -11.83 9.11
C GLU A 10 8.69 -13.12 8.93
N GLU A 11 8.13 -13.68 10.01
CA GLU A 11 7.17 -14.79 9.91
C GLU A 11 5.92 -14.40 9.13
N ALA A 12 5.36 -13.20 9.38
CA ALA A 12 4.21 -12.71 8.63
C ALA A 12 4.48 -12.62 7.12
N LEU A 13 5.70 -12.23 6.72
CA LEU A 13 6.11 -12.21 5.31
C LEU A 13 6.21 -13.63 4.74
N TYR A 14 6.79 -14.58 5.48
CA TYR A 14 6.87 -15.98 5.04
C TYR A 14 5.48 -16.57 4.78
N PHE A 15 4.54 -16.42 5.71
CA PHE A 15 3.17 -16.92 5.53
C PHE A 15 2.42 -16.18 4.42
N ALA A 16 2.64 -14.86 4.27
CA ALA A 16 2.02 -14.07 3.21
C ALA A 16 2.50 -14.49 1.82
N GLU A 17 3.78 -14.84 1.64
CA GLU A 17 4.30 -15.37 0.38
C GLU A 17 3.68 -16.72 0.03
N GLN A 18 3.50 -17.62 1.02
CA GLN A 18 2.80 -18.89 0.78
C GLN A 18 1.33 -18.66 0.40
N SER A 19 0.66 -17.72 1.08
CA SER A 19 -0.72 -17.33 0.76
C SER A 19 -0.84 -16.74 -0.65
N LEU A 20 0.15 -15.94 -1.10
CA LEU A 20 0.21 -15.42 -2.46
C LEU A 20 0.51 -16.50 -3.50
N ARG A 21 1.19 -17.60 -3.17
CA ARG A 21 1.34 -18.75 -4.07
C ARG A 21 0.03 -19.50 -4.29
N ALA A 22 -0.84 -19.52 -3.27
CA ALA A 22 -2.17 -20.11 -3.36
C ALA A 22 -3.20 -19.17 -4.02
N ASN A 23 -3.12 -17.85 -3.76
CA ASN A 23 -4.04 -16.84 -4.30
C ASN A 23 -3.32 -15.50 -4.56
N HIS A 24 -2.72 -15.37 -5.75
CA HIS A 24 -1.84 -14.26 -6.13
C HIS A 24 -2.48 -12.86 -6.10
N ARG A 25 -3.82 -12.76 -5.99
CA ARG A 25 -4.59 -11.51 -6.06
C ARG A 25 -5.21 -11.09 -4.72
N HIS A 26 -4.82 -11.71 -3.61
CA HIS A 26 -5.33 -11.33 -2.29
C HIS A 26 -4.76 -9.98 -1.81
N ALA A 27 -5.48 -8.91 -2.10
CA ALA A 27 -5.09 -7.54 -1.76
C ALA A 27 -4.92 -7.30 -0.24
N SER A 28 -5.68 -8.00 0.60
CA SER A 28 -5.51 -7.98 2.07
C SER A 28 -4.16 -8.53 2.51
N THR A 29 -3.69 -9.62 1.89
CA THR A 29 -2.37 -10.20 2.16
C THR A 29 -1.26 -9.22 1.80
N ILE A 30 -1.36 -8.57 0.63
CA ILE A 30 -0.39 -7.57 0.18
C ILE A 30 -0.35 -6.37 1.14
N ARG A 31 -1.51 -5.88 1.61
CA ARG A 31 -1.57 -4.82 2.63
C ARG A 31 -0.82 -5.18 3.91
N THR A 32 -0.96 -6.41 4.40
CA THR A 32 -0.22 -6.89 5.58
C THR A 32 1.29 -6.92 5.33
N MET A 33 1.73 -7.38 4.15
CA MET A 33 3.16 -7.38 3.80
C MET A 33 3.75 -5.97 3.71
N ILE A 34 2.97 -4.99 3.22
CA ILE A 34 3.39 -3.58 3.21
C ILE A 34 3.63 -3.09 4.63
N ILE A 35 2.72 -3.40 5.55
CA ILE A 35 2.83 -3.00 6.95
C ILE A 35 4.10 -3.58 7.59
N ALA A 36 4.31 -4.89 7.42
CA ALA A 36 5.49 -5.58 7.95
C ALA A 36 6.80 -4.99 7.41
N ASN A 37 6.89 -4.72 6.10
CA ASN A 37 8.11 -4.16 5.50
C ASN A 37 8.40 -2.74 5.99
N VAL A 38 7.39 -1.87 6.12
CA VAL A 38 7.61 -0.52 6.64
C VAL A 38 8.06 -0.54 8.10
N GLU A 39 7.46 -1.39 8.92
CA GLU A 39 7.82 -1.54 10.34
C GLU A 39 9.21 -2.14 10.53
N LEU A 40 9.68 -2.96 9.58
CA LEU A 40 11.06 -3.48 9.50
C LEU A 40 12.05 -2.46 8.90
N GLY A 41 11.61 -1.29 8.46
CA GLY A 41 12.44 -0.30 7.77
C GLY A 41 12.78 -0.65 6.31
N ARG A 42 12.20 -1.71 5.76
CA ARG A 42 12.35 -2.19 4.37
C ARG A 42 11.42 -1.41 3.41
N ILE A 43 11.63 -0.10 3.34
CA ILE A 43 10.79 0.82 2.53
C ILE A 43 10.80 0.48 1.03
N PRO A 44 11.92 0.11 0.38
CA PRO A 44 11.93 -0.25 -1.03
C PRO A 44 11.01 -1.44 -1.35
N GLU A 45 11.01 -2.46 -0.50
CA GLU A 45 10.16 -3.65 -0.62
C GLU A 45 8.68 -3.28 -0.42
N ALA A 46 8.38 -2.45 0.58
CA ALA A 46 7.03 -1.92 0.80
C ALA A 46 6.50 -1.18 -0.43
N ARG A 47 7.33 -0.37 -1.10
CA ARG A 47 6.95 0.35 -2.33
C ARG A 47 6.65 -0.61 -3.50
N ARG A 48 7.45 -1.67 -3.66
CA ARG A 48 7.19 -2.71 -4.67
C ARG A 48 5.85 -3.41 -4.43
N LEU A 49 5.54 -3.70 -3.17
CA LEU A 49 4.26 -4.30 -2.78
C LEU A 49 3.09 -3.33 -2.97
N ALA A 50 3.27 -2.04 -2.67
CA ALA A 50 2.28 -1.00 -2.92
C ALA A 50 1.94 -0.88 -4.41
N ALA A 51 2.94 -0.91 -5.29
CA ALA A 51 2.71 -0.93 -6.74
C ALA A 51 1.89 -2.16 -7.16
N LYS A 52 2.22 -3.36 -6.62
CA LYS A 52 1.43 -4.58 -6.88
C LYS A 52 0.00 -4.47 -6.37
N LEU A 53 -0.21 -3.86 -5.19
CA LEU A 53 -1.54 -3.61 -4.65
C LEU A 53 -2.37 -2.77 -5.61
N LEU A 54 -1.81 -1.69 -6.15
CA LEU A 54 -2.50 -0.81 -7.10
C LEU A 54 -2.76 -1.49 -8.46
N MET A 55 -1.95 -2.47 -8.87
CA MET A 55 -2.26 -3.28 -10.06
C MET A 55 -3.48 -4.18 -9.86
N ILE A 56 -3.76 -4.62 -8.62
CA ILE A 56 -4.87 -5.52 -8.28
C ILE A 56 -6.13 -4.72 -7.89
N GLU A 57 -5.96 -3.69 -7.07
CA GLU A 57 -6.98 -2.76 -6.62
C GLU A 57 -6.60 -1.32 -7.06
N PRO A 58 -6.84 -0.95 -8.32
CA PRO A 58 -6.46 0.38 -8.84
C PRO A 58 -7.21 1.54 -8.17
N ASP A 59 -8.37 1.26 -7.56
CA ASP A 59 -9.14 2.25 -6.79
C ASP A 59 -8.70 2.33 -5.31
N PHE A 60 -7.68 1.56 -4.91
CA PHE A 60 -7.20 1.60 -3.54
C PHE A 60 -6.68 3.00 -3.19
N SER A 61 -7.13 3.51 -2.04
CA SER A 61 -6.62 4.73 -1.43
C SER A 61 -6.66 4.65 0.09
N ILE A 62 -5.79 5.41 0.75
CA ILE A 62 -5.76 5.50 2.21
C ILE A 62 -7.12 5.97 2.73
N ARG A 63 -7.75 6.96 2.07
CA ARG A 63 -9.08 7.45 2.46
C ARG A 63 -10.14 6.35 2.39
N ARG A 64 -10.22 5.61 1.28
CA ARG A 64 -11.19 4.51 1.11
C ARG A 64 -10.93 3.37 2.11
N TYR A 65 -9.66 3.09 2.40
CA TYR A 65 -9.29 2.12 3.44
C TYR A 65 -9.78 2.55 4.84
N LEU A 66 -9.65 3.84 5.18
CA LEU A 66 -10.10 4.38 6.47
C LEU A 66 -11.64 4.42 6.57
N ASP A 67 -12.32 4.77 5.47
CA ASP A 67 -13.79 4.87 5.41
C ASP A 67 -14.48 3.50 5.54
N ASN A 68 -13.92 2.48 4.89
CA ASN A 68 -14.43 1.10 4.93
C ASN A 68 -14.16 0.37 6.25
N HIS A 69 -13.41 0.96 7.18
CA HIS A 69 -13.12 0.33 8.46
C HIS A 69 -14.03 0.91 9.54
N PRO A 70 -14.98 0.12 10.12
CA PRO A 70 -15.94 0.62 11.13
C PRO A 70 -15.27 1.16 12.41
N SER A 71 -13.95 0.94 12.55
CA SER A 71 -13.09 1.47 13.62
C SER A 71 -12.21 2.64 13.17
N GLY A 72 -12.67 3.48 12.21
CA GLY A 72 -11.93 4.64 11.68
C GLY A 72 -11.43 5.66 12.72
N ARG A 73 -11.75 5.48 14.00
CA ARG A 73 -11.27 6.25 15.17
C ARG A 73 -10.35 5.50 16.14
N SER A 74 -10.04 4.23 15.94
CA SER A 74 -9.06 3.54 16.79
C SER A 74 -7.64 3.89 16.35
N GLY A 75 -6.72 4.14 17.29
CA GLY A 75 -5.35 4.61 17.01
C GLY A 75 -4.55 3.77 15.99
N ASN A 76 -4.95 2.53 15.73
CA ASN A 76 -4.39 1.67 14.69
C ASN A 76 -4.67 2.16 13.27
N ALA A 77 -5.77 2.87 13.02
CA ALA A 77 -6.13 3.36 11.68
C ALA A 77 -5.19 4.48 11.22
N ALA A 78 -4.92 5.46 12.09
CA ALA A 78 -3.99 6.55 11.83
C ALA A 78 -2.55 6.05 11.60
N ARG A 79 -2.10 5.10 12.43
CA ARG A 79 -0.79 4.46 12.25
C ARG A 79 -0.69 3.74 10.89
N ARG A 80 -1.73 2.99 10.50
CA ARG A 80 -1.75 2.31 9.20
C ARG A 80 -1.76 3.30 8.03
N ALA A 81 -2.45 4.42 8.16
CA ALA A 81 -2.42 5.48 7.14
C ALA A 81 -0.98 6.00 6.93
N GLN A 82 -0.25 6.30 8.00
CA GLN A 82 1.16 6.73 7.91
C GLN A 82 2.06 5.66 7.28
N ILE A 83 1.81 4.39 7.59
CA ILE A 83 2.56 3.27 7.01
C ILE A 83 2.31 3.17 5.49
N PHE A 84 1.06 3.28 5.06
CA PHE A 84 0.71 3.26 3.65
C PHE A 84 1.27 4.47 2.89
N GLU A 85 1.31 5.63 3.51
CA GLU A 85 1.96 6.82 2.96
C GLU A 85 3.47 6.59 2.76
N LYS A 86 4.18 6.05 3.76
CA LYS A 86 5.61 5.68 3.64
C LYS A 86 5.87 4.67 2.53
N ALA A 87 4.92 3.75 2.31
CA ALA A 87 4.96 2.79 1.22
C ALA A 87 4.61 3.38 -0.16
N GLY A 88 4.20 4.65 -0.23
CA GLY A 88 3.88 5.36 -1.48
C GLY A 88 2.47 5.10 -2.01
N LEU A 89 1.53 4.67 -1.17
CA LEU A 89 0.13 4.54 -1.56
C LEU A 89 -0.57 5.90 -1.59
N PRO A 90 -1.52 6.12 -2.51
CA PRO A 90 -2.17 7.41 -2.68
C PRO A 90 -3.19 7.68 -1.57
N MET A 91 -3.23 8.94 -1.11
CA MET A 91 -4.15 9.33 -0.04
C MET A 91 -5.62 9.33 -0.50
N PHE A 92 -5.85 9.76 -1.74
CA PHE A 92 -7.14 9.74 -2.43
C PHE A 92 -7.11 8.68 -3.53
N GLY A 93 -8.27 8.23 -4.02
CA GLY A 93 -8.34 7.35 -5.20
C GLY A 93 -7.59 7.94 -6.38
N PRO A 94 -7.38 7.20 -7.48
CA PRO A 94 -6.71 7.76 -8.65
C PRO A 94 -7.40 9.06 -9.05
N THR A 95 -6.77 10.19 -8.72
CA THR A 95 -7.20 11.48 -9.22
C THR A 95 -7.08 11.33 -10.72
N ALA A 96 -8.21 11.31 -11.43
CA ALA A 96 -8.28 11.16 -12.87
C ALA A 96 -7.73 12.41 -13.59
N SER A 97 -6.55 12.89 -13.21
CA SER A 97 -5.93 14.12 -13.67
C SER A 97 -4.42 13.98 -13.70
N GLN A 98 -3.90 13.15 -14.60
CA GLN A 98 -2.52 13.37 -15.12
C GLN A 98 -2.22 12.74 -16.48
N HIS A 99 -3.23 12.44 -17.32
CA HIS A 99 -2.95 11.99 -18.69
C HIS A 99 -3.87 12.48 -19.82
N LEU A 100 -4.80 13.42 -19.57
CA LEU A 100 -5.45 14.13 -20.67
C LEU A 100 -4.73 15.45 -20.97
N ARG A 101 -3.75 15.32 -21.87
CA ARG A 101 -3.22 16.36 -22.78
C ARG A 101 -2.38 17.49 -22.16
N SER A 102 -1.15 17.14 -21.75
CA SER A 102 0.01 17.98 -22.13
C SER A 102 0.41 17.60 -23.56
N LYS A 103 -0.33 18.13 -24.55
CA LYS A 103 0.09 18.17 -25.96
C LYS A 103 -0.61 19.35 -26.63
N ARG A 104 -0.18 20.56 -26.27
CA ARG A 104 -0.34 21.79 -27.06
C ARG A 104 0.89 22.68 -26.86
N GLU A 105 2.06 22.11 -27.15
CA GLU A 105 3.25 22.87 -27.52
C GLU A 105 3.80 22.17 -28.76
N THR A 106 3.41 22.65 -29.95
CA THR A 106 4.17 22.69 -31.22
C THR A 106 3.27 23.03 -32.41
N GLY A 107 3.73 23.95 -33.26
CA GLY A 107 3.15 24.38 -34.55
C GLY A 107 2.39 25.71 -34.41
N GLU A 108 2.99 26.88 -34.64
CA GLU A 108 3.39 27.39 -35.97
C GLU A 108 2.26 27.20 -36.99
N GLU A 109 1.48 28.27 -37.22
CA GLU A 109 1.52 29.10 -38.45
C GLU A 109 0.54 30.28 -38.32
#